data_AF-A0A563U1T6-F1
#
_entry.id   AF-A0A563U1T6-F1
#
_cell.length_a   1.000
_cell.length_b   1.000
_cell.length_c   1.000
_cell.angle_alpha   90.00
_cell.angle_beta   90.00
_cell.angle_gamma   90.00
#
_symmetry.space_group_name_H-M   'P 1'
#
loop_
_entity.id
_entity.type
_entity.pdbx_description
1 polymer ?
#
loop_
_entity_poly.entity_id
_entity_poly.type
_entity_poly.pdbx_seq_one_letter_code
_entity_poly.pdbx_strand_id
1 'polypeptide(L)'
;HNALQRTQTHHSISLRICFLWLRRNAGYQEQWHQELHRNSVHLTSNTAYVVSAYLNGQAMSDVATWADENRNPKTAGWHYLNLPLGLSHEAFVSAVSQSDNNVYTAILKTEASLKDKNLSAEAKNEALKYLIHLVGDAHQPMHVSRKEDKGGNTIQVRFDNKGTNLHSLWDSKLIDHEGLSEQDIAKNYDVATLAQIKQWQADSPMEWLWESYQISSELYGSAKPGQTISDAYYQKYIQVTRSRIDQAGIRLAGELNKLFNSASAPAVVSSPKASAQNAADVSVIKLEDIKNATGKTVTVSGKVFSSKDIGSMVLVNLGAAYPNQLLTVALKGRAKELGKQLDDKTITVSGEVIDYKGKPEIIVTDTANLKIK
;
A
#
# COMPACT_ATOMS: atom_id res chain seq x y z
N HIS A 1 24.17 -2.17 27.28
CA HIS A 1 22.86 -2.82 27.41
C HIS A 1 22.06 -2.48 26.15
N ASN A 2 22.06 -3.40 25.19
CA ASN A 2 21.43 -3.22 23.86
C ASN A 2 19.92 -3.47 23.97
N ALA A 3 19.11 -2.44 23.74
CA ALA A 3 17.68 -2.60 23.53
C ALA A 3 17.40 -2.61 22.02
N LEU A 4 17.18 -3.82 21.51
CA LEU A 4 16.59 -4.09 20.20
C LEU A 4 15.23 -3.38 20.10
N GLN A 5 15.17 -2.28 19.35
CA GLN A 5 13.91 -1.73 18.86
C GLN A 5 13.28 -2.77 17.94
N ARG A 6 12.24 -3.45 18.43
CA ARG A 6 11.31 -4.19 17.58
C ARG A 6 10.65 -3.18 16.66
N THR A 7 10.99 -3.22 15.38
CA THR A 7 10.18 -2.63 14.31
C THR A 7 8.85 -3.38 14.28
N GLN A 8 7.84 -2.87 14.98
CA GLN A 8 6.46 -3.19 14.63
C GLN A 8 6.20 -2.52 13.28
N THR A 9 5.98 -3.33 12.25
CA THR A 9 5.41 -2.87 10.98
C THR A 9 3.99 -2.40 11.29
N HIS A 10 3.84 -1.11 11.56
CA HIS A 10 2.55 -0.46 11.70
C HIS A 10 1.99 -0.26 10.30
N HIS A 11 0.76 -0.73 10.08
CA HIS A 11 0.01 -0.49 8.85
C HIS A 11 -0.26 1.01 8.74
N SER A 12 0.34 1.67 7.75
CA SER A 12 0.10 3.09 7.45
C SER A 12 -1.26 3.27 6.78
N ILE A 13 -1.85 4.46 6.85
CA ILE A 13 -3.06 4.84 6.12
C ILE A 13 -2.90 4.60 4.60
N SER A 14 -1.67 4.57 4.08
CA SER A 14 -1.33 4.17 2.70
C SER A 14 -1.74 2.73 2.36
N LEU A 15 -1.84 1.83 3.36
CA LEU A 15 -2.48 0.51 3.17
C LEU A 15 -3.95 0.68 2.78
N ARG A 16 -4.68 1.60 3.43
CA ARG A 16 -6.15 1.67 3.38
C ARG A 16 -6.70 2.58 2.29
N ILE A 17 -5.96 3.63 1.93
CA ILE A 17 -6.32 4.58 0.86
C ILE A 17 -6.47 3.89 -0.51
N CYS A 18 -5.77 2.78 -0.74
CA CYS A 18 -5.79 2.09 -2.01
C CYS A 18 -6.87 1.00 -2.12
N PHE A 19 -7.68 0.78 -1.09
CA PHE A 19 -8.75 -0.22 -1.13
C PHE A 19 -10.10 0.33 -1.61
N LEU A 20 -10.22 1.62 -1.95
CA LEU A 20 -11.48 2.28 -2.29
C LEU A 20 -12.11 1.96 -3.66
N TRP A 21 -11.75 0.84 -4.28
CA TRP A 21 -12.16 0.58 -5.66
C TRP A 21 -12.50 -0.88 -5.87
N LEU A 22 -13.79 -1.23 -5.75
CA LEU A 22 -14.47 -2.37 -6.41
C LEU A 22 -15.95 -2.51 -6.00
N ARG A 23 -16.88 -2.45 -6.96
CA ARG A 23 -18.17 -3.20 -7.01
C ARG A 23 -18.65 -3.28 -8.49
N ARG A 24 -19.32 -4.33 -9.02
CA ARG A 24 -20.22 -5.37 -8.43
C ARG A 24 -20.40 -6.63 -9.33
N ASN A 25 -20.57 -7.80 -8.65
CA ASN A 25 -21.30 -9.07 -8.94
C ASN A 25 -20.98 -10.07 -10.08
N ALA A 26 -20.56 -11.27 -9.62
CA ALA A 26 -20.85 -12.68 -9.97
C ALA A 26 -21.51 -13.09 -11.31
N GLY A 27 -20.86 -14.04 -12.01
CA GLY A 27 -21.45 -14.92 -13.02
C GLY A 27 -20.42 -15.47 -14.02
N TYR A 28 -20.05 -16.74 -13.85
CA TYR A 28 -19.46 -17.71 -14.80
C TYR A 28 -18.58 -17.26 -16.00
N GLN A 29 -17.37 -17.82 -16.00
CA GLN A 29 -16.54 -18.27 -17.14
C GLN A 29 -16.72 -17.57 -18.50
N GLU A 30 -16.00 -16.47 -18.71
CA GLU A 30 -15.42 -16.00 -20.00
C GLU A 30 -14.85 -14.59 -19.80
N GLN A 31 -13.72 -14.43 -19.10
CA GLN A 31 -13.23 -13.10 -18.73
C GLN A 31 -11.72 -12.94 -18.91
N TRP A 32 -11.34 -12.64 -20.15
CA TRP A 32 -10.03 -12.03 -20.47
C TRP A 32 -10.16 -10.65 -21.15
N HIS A 33 -11.39 -10.13 -21.33
CA HIS A 33 -11.64 -8.82 -21.93
C HIS A 33 -12.52 -7.87 -21.09
N GLN A 34 -12.89 -8.25 -19.86
CA GLN A 34 -13.77 -7.45 -18.97
C GLN A 34 -13.10 -6.97 -17.66
N GLU A 35 -11.78 -7.03 -17.54
CA GLU A 35 -11.06 -6.46 -16.38
C GLU A 35 -10.78 -4.96 -16.48
N LEU A 36 -11.05 -4.34 -17.65
CA LEU A 36 -10.90 -2.90 -17.86
C LEU A 36 -12.10 -2.04 -17.41
N HIS A 37 -13.16 -2.68 -16.92
CA HIS A 37 -14.36 -2.00 -16.42
C HIS A 37 -14.60 -2.17 -14.92
N ARG A 38 -13.70 -2.86 -14.21
CA ARG A 38 -13.88 -3.19 -12.78
C ARG A 38 -12.92 -2.46 -11.82
N ASN A 39 -11.97 -1.69 -12.36
CA ASN A 39 -11.03 -0.84 -11.62
C ASN A 39 -11.47 0.65 -11.58
N SER A 40 -12.75 0.97 -11.84
CA SER A 40 -13.20 2.27 -12.40
C SER A 40 -14.52 2.84 -11.84
N VAL A 41 -14.56 3.44 -10.65
CA VAL A 41 -15.65 4.39 -10.29
C VAL A 41 -15.30 5.81 -10.74
N HIS A 42 -14.05 6.22 -10.53
CA HIS A 42 -13.49 7.55 -10.86
C HIS A 42 -12.32 7.49 -11.87
N LEU A 43 -11.83 6.32 -12.30
CA LEU A 43 -10.79 6.16 -13.33
C LEU A 43 -11.48 6.02 -14.69
N THR A 44 -10.89 6.61 -15.74
CA THR A 44 -11.33 6.30 -17.10
C THR A 44 -10.89 4.90 -17.50
N SER A 45 -11.61 4.27 -18.43
CA SER A 45 -11.28 2.92 -18.91
C SER A 45 -9.84 2.83 -19.47
N ASN A 46 -9.38 3.87 -20.17
CA ASN A 46 -8.01 3.89 -20.69
C ASN A 46 -6.98 4.01 -19.57
N THR A 47 -7.21 4.90 -18.60
CA THR A 47 -6.30 5.02 -17.46
C THR A 47 -6.21 3.72 -16.67
N ALA A 48 -7.34 3.06 -16.41
CA ALA A 48 -7.35 1.75 -15.74
C ALA A 48 -6.51 0.71 -16.49
N TYR A 49 -6.61 0.67 -17.83
CA TYR A 49 -5.79 -0.19 -18.67
C TYR A 49 -4.29 0.12 -18.57
N VAL A 50 -3.92 1.39 -18.73
CA VAL A 50 -2.51 1.83 -18.70
C VAL A 50 -1.89 1.56 -17.33
N VAL A 51 -2.61 1.85 -16.25
CA VAL A 51 -2.19 1.55 -14.88
C VAL A 51 -1.97 0.05 -14.70
N SER A 52 -2.93 -0.79 -15.11
CA SER A 52 -2.80 -2.25 -15.02
C SER A 52 -1.59 -2.76 -15.82
N ALA A 53 -1.34 -2.19 -16.99
CA ALA A 53 -0.18 -2.55 -17.83
C ALA A 53 1.13 -2.18 -17.14
N TYR A 54 1.26 -0.96 -16.61
CA TYR A 54 2.45 -0.56 -15.86
C TYR A 54 2.65 -1.39 -14.60
N LEU A 55 1.57 -1.83 -13.94
CA LEU A 55 1.64 -2.69 -12.75
C LEU A 55 1.81 -4.18 -13.06
N ASN A 56 1.98 -4.57 -14.32
CA ASN A 56 2.10 -5.98 -14.74
C ASN A 56 0.94 -6.85 -14.22
N GLY A 57 -0.28 -6.31 -14.24
CA GLY A 57 -1.48 -6.98 -13.76
C GLY A 57 -1.64 -7.07 -12.24
N GLN A 58 -0.71 -6.51 -11.45
CA GLN A 58 -0.90 -6.39 -10.00
C GLN A 58 -2.02 -5.38 -9.70
N ALA A 59 -2.85 -5.68 -8.70
CA ALA A 59 -3.83 -4.72 -8.22
C ALA A 59 -3.15 -3.51 -7.57
N MET A 60 -3.70 -2.31 -7.73
CA MET A 60 -3.17 -1.09 -7.07
C MET A 60 -3.10 -1.26 -5.54
N SER A 61 -4.08 -1.94 -4.96
CA SER A 61 -4.12 -2.29 -3.54
C SER A 61 -2.91 -3.12 -3.08
N ASP A 62 -2.43 -4.03 -3.92
CA ASP A 62 -1.33 -4.94 -3.58
C ASP A 62 0.03 -4.24 -3.60
N VAL A 63 0.14 -3.16 -4.39
CA VAL A 63 1.38 -2.41 -4.54
C VAL A 63 1.41 -1.12 -3.71
N ALA A 64 0.29 -0.75 -3.10
CA ALA A 64 0.16 0.43 -2.25
C ALA A 64 1.11 0.44 -1.07
N THR A 65 1.49 -0.73 -0.54
CA THR A 65 2.43 -0.87 0.58
C THR A 65 3.88 -0.96 0.14
N TRP A 66 4.13 -1.05 -1.17
CA TRP A 66 5.44 -1.40 -1.71
C TRP A 66 6.52 -0.41 -1.27
N ALA A 67 6.24 0.89 -1.24
CA ALA A 67 7.22 1.91 -0.84
C ALA A 67 7.67 1.74 0.62
N ASP A 68 6.76 1.38 1.52
CA ASP A 68 7.05 1.10 2.93
C ASP A 68 7.78 -0.23 3.13
N GLU A 69 7.44 -1.23 2.33
CA GLU A 69 8.09 -2.55 2.34
C GLU A 69 9.52 -2.50 1.77
N ASN A 70 9.76 -1.57 0.83
CA ASN A 70 11.03 -1.37 0.13
C ASN A 70 11.71 -0.06 0.55
N ARG A 71 11.64 0.26 1.85
CA ARG A 71 12.21 1.48 2.44
C ARG A 71 13.66 1.71 1.99
N ASN A 72 13.87 2.87 1.36
CA ASN A 72 15.17 3.35 0.94
C ASN A 72 15.51 4.62 1.75
N PRO A 73 16.67 4.70 2.42
CA PRO A 73 17.07 5.90 3.17
C PRO A 73 17.04 7.19 2.34
N LYS A 74 17.23 7.09 1.02
CA LYS A 74 17.17 8.24 0.09
C LYS A 74 15.75 8.76 -0.15
N THR A 75 14.74 7.91 0.01
CA THR A 75 13.31 8.27 -0.17
C THR A 75 12.57 8.35 1.15
N ALA A 76 13.23 8.11 2.29
CA ALA A 76 12.59 8.17 3.61
C ALA A 76 11.90 9.52 3.89
N GLY A 77 12.47 10.63 3.40
CA GLY A 77 11.87 11.97 3.53
C GLY A 77 10.61 12.16 2.68
N TRP A 78 10.37 11.32 1.67
CA TRP A 78 9.22 11.44 0.77
C TRP A 78 7.89 11.18 1.48
N HIS A 79 7.89 10.46 2.60
CA HIS A 79 6.66 10.01 3.22
C HIS A 79 5.97 11.07 4.09
N TYR A 80 6.60 12.22 4.33
CA TYR A 80 6.05 13.23 5.23
C TYR A 80 6.53 14.64 4.89
N LEU A 81 5.97 15.61 5.59
CA LEU A 81 6.39 17.00 5.61
C LEU A 81 6.31 17.53 7.04
N ASN A 82 7.41 18.13 7.51
CA ASN A 82 7.50 18.72 8.84
C ASN A 82 7.47 20.24 8.77
N LEU A 83 6.51 20.86 9.45
CA LEU A 83 6.29 22.31 9.47
C LEU A 83 5.97 22.80 10.90
N PRO A 84 6.34 24.04 11.26
CA PRO A 84 5.84 24.66 12.49
C PRO A 84 4.32 24.79 12.44
N LEU A 85 3.65 24.86 13.60
CA LEU A 85 2.20 25.09 13.68
C LEU A 85 1.84 26.57 13.48
N GLY A 86 0.59 26.83 13.10
CA GLY A 86 0.01 28.17 13.03
C GLY A 86 0.41 29.00 11.80
N LEU A 87 0.89 28.35 10.73
CA LEU A 87 1.15 29.03 9.46
C LEU A 87 -0.16 29.50 8.81
N SER A 88 -0.13 30.68 8.17
CA SER A 88 -1.15 31.03 7.17
C SER A 88 -1.01 30.15 5.93
N HIS A 89 -2.00 30.16 5.04
CA HIS A 89 -1.92 29.40 3.78
C HIS A 89 -0.72 29.86 2.93
N GLU A 90 -0.48 31.16 2.81
CA GLU A 90 0.64 31.70 2.03
C GLU A 90 1.99 31.30 2.62
N ALA A 91 2.12 31.35 3.95
CA ALA A 91 3.33 30.93 4.65
C ALA A 91 3.55 29.41 4.53
N PHE A 92 2.47 28.62 4.57
CA PHE A 92 2.51 27.18 4.33
C PHE A 92 3.00 26.86 2.93
N VAL A 93 2.38 27.45 1.89
CA VAL A 93 2.77 27.26 0.49
C VAL A 93 4.25 27.62 0.29
N SER A 94 4.68 28.77 0.84
CA SER A 94 6.07 29.21 0.76
C SER A 94 7.03 28.20 1.41
N ALA A 95 6.70 27.70 2.60
CA ALA A 95 7.52 26.72 3.31
C ALA A 95 7.60 25.36 2.58
N VAL A 96 6.48 24.88 2.03
CA VAL A 96 6.43 23.62 1.27
C VAL A 96 7.27 23.73 0.00
N SER A 97 7.11 24.83 -0.75
CA SER A 97 7.82 25.05 -2.02
C SER A 97 9.33 25.27 -1.87
N GLN A 98 9.79 25.71 -0.69
CA GLN A 98 11.23 25.88 -0.41
C GLN A 98 11.88 24.63 0.21
N SER A 99 11.08 23.62 0.54
CA SER A 99 11.59 22.35 1.05
C SER A 99 11.76 21.35 -0.08
N ASP A 100 12.95 20.77 -0.14
CA ASP A 100 13.21 19.57 -0.94
C ASP A 100 13.01 18.30 -0.11
N ASN A 101 12.83 17.16 -0.79
CA ASN A 101 12.78 15.83 -0.17
C ASN A 101 11.64 15.65 0.86
N ASN A 102 10.42 15.95 0.42
CA ASN A 102 9.16 15.80 1.17
C ASN A 102 8.08 15.16 0.29
N VAL A 103 6.92 14.84 0.87
CA VAL A 103 5.79 14.22 0.15
C VAL A 103 5.30 15.02 -1.06
N TYR A 104 5.28 16.35 -0.98
CA TYR A 104 4.88 17.20 -2.11
C TYR A 104 5.84 17.06 -3.29
N THR A 105 7.14 17.29 -3.06
CA THR A 105 8.17 17.17 -4.10
C THR A 105 8.28 15.75 -4.65
N ALA A 106 8.03 14.73 -3.82
CA ALA A 106 8.02 13.33 -4.23
C ALA A 106 6.85 13.00 -5.17
N ILE A 107 5.63 13.47 -4.86
CA ILE A 107 4.47 13.34 -5.76
C ILE A 107 4.80 13.96 -7.12
N LEU A 108 5.26 15.22 -7.16
CA LEU A 108 5.61 15.90 -8.41
C LEU A 108 6.70 15.15 -9.19
N LYS A 109 7.70 14.61 -8.50
CA LYS A 109 8.78 13.82 -9.13
C LYS A 109 8.27 12.51 -9.71
N THR A 110 7.38 11.81 -9.03
CA THR A 110 6.78 10.56 -9.55
C THR A 110 5.89 10.84 -10.75
N GLU A 111 5.07 11.88 -10.71
CA GLU A 111 4.26 12.32 -11.86
C GLU A 111 5.14 12.69 -13.07
N ALA A 112 6.23 13.44 -12.85
CA ALA A 112 7.18 13.79 -13.90
C ALA A 112 7.84 12.54 -14.51
N SER A 113 8.19 11.56 -13.67
CA SER A 113 8.76 10.28 -14.12
C SER A 113 7.76 9.48 -14.97
N LEU A 114 6.48 9.46 -14.58
CA LEU A 114 5.43 8.78 -15.36
C LEU A 114 5.21 9.42 -16.73
N LYS A 115 5.37 10.75 -16.82
CA LYS A 115 5.29 11.53 -18.08
C LYS A 115 6.52 11.37 -18.97
N ASP A 116 7.69 11.08 -18.42
CA ASP A 116 8.94 10.98 -19.19
C ASP A 116 8.89 9.79 -20.16
N LYS A 117 9.01 10.06 -21.47
CA LYS A 117 8.96 9.02 -22.51
C LYS A 117 10.25 8.18 -22.59
N ASN A 118 11.34 8.66 -21.98
CA ASN A 118 12.64 8.00 -22.03
C ASN A 118 12.88 7.05 -20.85
N LEU A 119 12.04 7.08 -19.82
CA LEU A 119 12.12 6.14 -18.71
C LEU A 119 11.62 4.76 -19.10
N SER A 120 12.31 3.73 -18.58
CA SER A 120 11.93 2.33 -18.80
C SER A 120 10.59 2.00 -18.16
N ALA A 121 9.97 0.91 -18.60
CA ALA A 121 8.69 0.45 -18.04
C ALA A 121 8.83 0.13 -16.53
N GLU A 122 9.98 -0.40 -16.11
CA GLU A 122 10.29 -0.72 -14.72
C GLU A 122 10.43 0.55 -13.86
N ALA A 123 11.13 1.57 -14.37
CA ALA A 123 11.23 2.86 -13.68
C ALA A 123 9.86 3.54 -13.53
N LYS A 124 8.99 3.41 -14.54
CA LYS A 124 7.59 3.88 -14.47
C LYS A 124 6.73 3.04 -13.53
N ASN A 125 6.92 1.72 -13.48
CA ASN A 125 6.26 0.86 -12.50
C ASN A 125 6.61 1.32 -11.07
N GLU A 126 7.89 1.54 -10.80
CA GLU A 126 8.34 2.03 -9.49
C GLU A 126 7.78 3.43 -9.18
N ALA A 127 7.84 4.36 -10.14
CA ALA A 127 7.25 5.69 -9.97
C ALA A 127 5.74 5.64 -9.70
N LEU A 128 5.01 4.73 -10.36
CA LEU A 128 3.58 4.54 -10.15
C LEU A 128 3.28 4.01 -8.74
N LYS A 129 4.07 3.05 -8.26
CA LYS A 129 3.95 2.52 -6.89
C LYS A 129 4.20 3.59 -5.84
N TYR A 130 5.21 4.43 -6.04
CA TYR A 130 5.44 5.58 -5.17
C TYR A 130 4.28 6.57 -5.25
N LEU A 131 3.78 6.94 -6.44
CA LEU A 131 2.66 7.88 -6.55
C LEU A 131 1.43 7.37 -5.78
N ILE A 132 1.06 6.10 -5.97
CA ILE A 132 -0.05 5.45 -5.26
C ILE A 132 0.11 5.58 -3.74
N HIS A 133 1.30 5.28 -3.22
CA HIS A 133 1.60 5.36 -1.79
C HIS A 133 1.61 6.80 -1.26
N LEU A 134 2.29 7.71 -1.96
CA LEU A 134 2.52 9.08 -1.50
C LEU A 134 1.26 9.93 -1.50
N VAL A 135 0.32 9.70 -2.43
CA VAL A 135 -1.02 10.31 -2.35
C VAL A 135 -1.73 9.87 -1.08
N GLY A 136 -1.51 8.63 -0.64
CA GLY A 136 -2.00 8.14 0.63
C GLY A 136 -1.41 8.90 1.83
N ASP A 137 -0.09 8.93 1.90
CA ASP A 137 0.65 9.65 2.94
C ASP A 137 0.26 11.14 3.00
N ALA A 138 0.09 11.81 1.86
CA ALA A 138 -0.30 13.22 1.80
C ALA A 138 -1.66 13.51 2.46
N HIS A 139 -2.55 12.52 2.53
CA HIS A 139 -3.88 12.65 3.15
C HIS A 139 -3.91 12.24 4.62
N GLN A 140 -2.85 11.61 5.12
CA GLN A 140 -2.64 11.28 6.52
C GLN A 140 -2.26 12.57 7.28
N PRO A 141 -3.13 13.11 8.17
CA PRO A 141 -2.86 14.40 8.82
C PRO A 141 -1.51 14.45 9.54
N MET A 142 -1.15 13.39 10.25
CA MET A 142 0.10 13.32 11.01
C MET A 142 1.36 13.20 10.14
N HIS A 143 1.23 12.94 8.83
CA HIS A 143 2.35 13.01 7.87
C HIS A 143 2.62 14.45 7.41
N VAL A 144 1.69 15.39 7.59
CA VAL A 144 1.88 16.82 7.33
C VAL A 144 1.73 17.59 8.63
N SER A 145 2.77 17.55 9.46
CA SER A 145 2.67 18.01 10.84
C SER A 145 4.01 18.49 11.38
N ARG A 146 4.23 18.53 12.71
CA ARG A 146 5.38 19.23 13.28
C ARG A 146 6.58 18.32 13.59
N LYS A 147 7.78 18.89 13.53
CA LYS A 147 9.04 18.14 13.67
C LYS A 147 9.30 17.69 15.10
N GLU A 148 8.88 18.49 16.08
CA GLU A 148 9.26 18.39 17.50
C GLU A 148 8.90 17.04 18.12
N ASP A 149 7.81 16.44 17.65
CA ASP A 149 7.33 15.14 18.12
C ASP A 149 7.36 14.05 17.06
N LYS A 150 8.09 14.31 15.95
CA LYS A 150 8.20 13.43 14.78
C LYS A 150 6.82 13.08 14.21
N GLY A 151 5.99 14.10 14.00
CA GLY A 151 4.61 13.96 13.55
C GLY A 151 3.76 13.10 14.47
N GLY A 152 3.82 13.35 15.78
CA GLY A 152 3.06 12.67 16.82
C GLY A 152 3.58 11.30 17.25
N ASN A 153 4.67 10.80 16.68
CA ASN A 153 5.25 9.51 17.06
C ASN A 153 5.70 9.49 18.54
N THR A 154 6.08 10.64 19.09
CA THR A 154 6.50 10.75 20.50
C THR A 154 5.37 11.12 21.45
N ILE A 155 4.17 11.44 20.95
CA ILE A 155 2.98 11.69 21.78
C ILE A 155 2.32 10.34 22.10
N GLN A 156 2.68 9.77 23.25
CA GLN A 156 2.10 8.49 23.70
C GLN A 156 0.65 8.66 24.13
N VAL A 157 -0.23 7.75 23.71
CA VAL A 157 -1.65 7.72 24.10
C VAL A 157 -2.10 6.28 24.34
N ARG A 158 -3.31 6.10 24.86
CA ARG A 158 -3.93 4.78 25.02
C ARG A 158 -5.24 4.72 24.23
N PHE A 159 -5.45 3.65 23.49
CA PHE A 159 -6.67 3.39 22.72
C PHE A 159 -6.96 1.89 22.75
N ASP A 160 -8.23 1.51 22.88
CA ASP A 160 -8.65 0.11 23.09
C ASP A 160 -7.87 -0.61 24.19
N ASN A 161 -7.64 0.08 25.31
CA ASN A 161 -6.85 -0.39 26.45
C ASN A 161 -5.38 -0.74 26.14
N LYS A 162 -4.88 -0.40 24.95
CA LYS A 162 -3.50 -0.64 24.50
C LYS A 162 -2.73 0.67 24.41
N GLY A 163 -1.44 0.64 24.73
CA GLY A 163 -0.54 1.76 24.48
C GLY A 163 -0.26 1.90 22.98
N THR A 164 -0.27 3.14 22.48
CA THR A 164 0.09 3.53 21.12
C THR A 164 0.65 4.96 21.14
N ASN A 165 0.86 5.58 19.99
CA ASN A 165 1.18 7.00 19.87
C ASN A 165 0.18 7.70 18.92
N LEU A 166 0.15 9.03 18.95
CA LEU A 166 -0.80 9.82 18.15
C LEU A 166 -0.65 9.57 16.64
N HIS A 167 0.57 9.39 16.16
CA HIS A 167 0.82 9.05 14.76
C HIS A 167 0.15 7.73 14.40
N SER A 168 0.50 6.63 15.09
CA SER A 168 -0.06 5.30 14.86
C SER A 168 -1.56 5.21 15.13
N LEU A 169 -2.11 6.05 16.02
CA LEU A 169 -3.55 6.15 16.25
C LEU A 169 -4.26 6.53 14.94
N TRP A 170 -3.77 7.58 14.28
CA TRP A 170 -4.30 8.07 13.02
C TRP A 170 -3.96 7.15 11.85
N ASP A 171 -2.74 6.63 11.82
CA ASP A 171 -2.24 5.75 10.74
C ASP A 171 -3.03 4.45 10.59
N SER A 172 -3.54 3.88 11.68
CA SER A 172 -4.30 2.62 11.60
C SER A 172 -5.34 2.43 12.68
N LYS A 173 -5.07 2.82 13.92
CA LYS A 173 -5.88 2.32 15.05
C LYS A 173 -7.32 2.79 15.02
N LEU A 174 -7.59 4.03 14.61
CA LEU A 174 -8.97 4.52 14.45
C LEU A 174 -9.76 3.64 13.45
N ILE A 175 -9.12 3.21 12.36
CA ILE A 175 -9.80 2.41 11.33
C ILE A 175 -9.86 0.93 11.75
N ASP A 176 -8.80 0.41 12.36
CA ASP A 176 -8.77 -0.95 12.92
C ASP A 176 -9.93 -1.19 13.90
N HIS A 177 -10.29 -0.17 14.68
CA HIS A 177 -11.37 -0.22 15.67
C HIS A 177 -12.73 -0.56 15.06
N GLU A 178 -12.99 -0.14 13.81
CA GLU A 178 -14.26 -0.43 13.16
C GLU A 178 -14.44 -1.92 12.84
N GLY A 179 -13.35 -2.69 12.80
CA GLY A 179 -13.38 -4.11 12.47
C GLY A 179 -13.87 -4.43 11.05
N LEU A 180 -13.95 -3.42 10.18
CA LEU A 180 -14.40 -3.59 8.80
C LEU A 180 -13.36 -4.29 7.94
N SER A 181 -13.85 -5.15 7.04
CA SER A 181 -13.03 -5.69 5.97
C SER A 181 -12.61 -4.58 5.00
N GLU A 182 -11.53 -4.80 4.24
CA GLU A 182 -11.10 -3.89 3.18
C GLU A 182 -12.24 -3.61 2.17
N GLN A 183 -13.03 -4.64 1.86
CA GLN A 183 -14.18 -4.55 0.95
C GLN A 183 -15.31 -3.69 1.53
N ASP A 184 -15.55 -3.77 2.84
CA ASP A 184 -16.55 -2.94 3.51
C ASP A 184 -16.10 -1.49 3.61
N ILE A 185 -14.81 -1.22 3.84
CA ILE A 185 -14.25 0.13 3.82
C ILE A 185 -14.43 0.73 2.43
N ALA A 186 -14.05 0.00 1.38
CA ALA A 186 -14.21 0.42 -0.01
C ALA A 186 -15.65 0.86 -0.31
N LYS A 187 -16.61 0.04 0.14
CA LYS A 187 -18.03 0.26 -0.08
C LYS A 187 -18.60 1.40 0.76
N ASN A 188 -18.14 1.56 1.99
CA ASN A 188 -18.77 2.45 2.97
C ASN A 188 -18.16 3.86 2.97
N TYR A 189 -16.95 4.02 2.47
CA TYR A 189 -16.23 5.30 2.53
C TYR A 189 -16.33 6.11 1.23
N ASP A 190 -16.55 5.47 0.06
CA ASP A 190 -16.79 6.16 -1.23
C ASP A 190 -18.20 6.75 -1.26
N VAL A 191 -18.37 7.91 -0.61
CA VAL A 191 -19.67 8.57 -0.39
C VAL A 191 -19.73 9.97 -0.99
N ALA A 192 -18.66 10.42 -1.65
CA ALA A 192 -18.57 11.72 -2.29
C ALA A 192 -19.66 11.94 -3.35
N THR A 193 -20.22 13.15 -3.37
CA THR A 193 -21.11 13.60 -4.45
C THR A 193 -20.32 13.88 -5.73
N LEU A 194 -20.99 13.88 -6.89
CA LEU A 194 -20.36 14.23 -8.17
C LEU A 194 -19.68 15.61 -8.15
N ALA A 195 -20.26 16.57 -7.42
CA ALA A 195 -19.67 17.91 -7.27
C ALA A 195 -18.36 17.85 -6.45
N GLN A 196 -18.33 17.08 -5.36
CA GLN A 196 -17.12 16.86 -4.56
C GLN A 196 -16.06 16.11 -5.37
N ILE A 197 -16.42 15.05 -6.10
CA ILE A 197 -15.49 14.30 -6.96
C ILE A 197 -14.82 15.25 -7.96
N LYS A 198 -15.62 16.05 -8.67
CA LYS A 198 -15.10 17.02 -9.65
C LYS A 198 -14.14 18.03 -9.00
N GLN A 199 -14.51 18.57 -7.83
CA GLN A 199 -13.67 19.51 -7.11
C GLN A 199 -12.37 18.86 -6.64
N TRP A 200 -12.46 17.72 -5.95
CA TRP A 200 -11.30 17.03 -5.39
C TRP A 200 -10.31 16.58 -6.46
N GLN A 201 -10.77 16.15 -7.64
CA GLN A 201 -9.89 15.85 -8.76
C GLN A 201 -9.20 17.08 -9.38
N ALA A 202 -9.77 18.28 -9.18
CA ALA A 202 -9.19 19.53 -9.63
C ALA A 202 -8.20 20.14 -8.63
N ASP A 203 -8.35 19.83 -7.33
CA ASP A 203 -7.45 20.32 -6.28
C ASP A 203 -6.00 19.86 -6.52
N SER A 204 -5.05 20.75 -6.26
CA SER A 204 -3.62 20.44 -6.42
C SER A 204 -3.07 19.67 -5.21
N PRO A 205 -1.96 18.92 -5.36
CA PRO A 205 -1.26 18.31 -4.22
C PRO A 205 -0.98 19.28 -3.07
N MET A 206 -0.70 20.56 -3.36
CA MET A 206 -0.47 21.58 -2.33
C MET A 206 -1.69 21.76 -1.41
N GLU A 207 -2.90 21.78 -1.98
CA GLU A 207 -4.14 21.92 -1.21
C GLU A 207 -4.43 20.68 -0.38
N TRP A 208 -4.08 19.48 -0.87
CA TRP A 208 -4.27 18.25 -0.10
C TRP A 208 -3.42 18.26 1.17
N LEU A 209 -2.16 18.71 1.05
CA LEU A 209 -1.26 18.84 2.19
C LEU A 209 -1.74 19.95 3.13
N TRP A 210 -2.25 21.07 2.61
CA TRP A 210 -2.80 22.14 3.44
C TRP A 210 -3.95 21.64 4.32
N GLU A 211 -4.89 20.87 3.76
CA GLU A 211 -5.98 20.26 4.53
C GLU A 211 -5.44 19.31 5.62
N SER A 212 -4.46 18.46 5.30
CA SER A 212 -3.80 17.58 6.28
C SER A 212 -3.13 18.38 7.40
N TYR A 213 -2.50 19.51 7.07
CA TYR A 213 -1.85 20.41 8.02
C TYR A 213 -2.85 21.12 8.94
N GLN A 214 -3.99 21.56 8.41
CA GLN A 214 -5.07 22.15 9.21
C GLN A 214 -5.61 21.13 10.22
N ILE A 215 -5.87 19.90 9.76
CA ILE A 215 -6.35 18.82 10.63
C ILE A 215 -5.29 18.53 11.69
N SER A 216 -4.04 18.30 11.32
CA SER A 216 -2.97 17.96 12.27
C SER A 216 -2.75 19.04 13.32
N SER A 217 -2.89 20.31 12.95
CA SER A 217 -2.88 21.45 13.88
C SER A 217 -3.97 21.36 14.95
N GLU A 218 -5.19 20.95 14.56
CA GLU A 218 -6.27 20.67 15.51
C GLU A 218 -5.93 19.46 16.41
N LEU A 219 -5.31 18.42 15.85
CA LEU A 219 -5.01 17.19 16.58
C LEU A 219 -4.09 17.40 17.77
N TYR A 220 -3.13 18.32 17.67
CA TYR A 220 -2.24 18.66 18.78
C TYR A 220 -2.97 19.28 19.99
N GLY A 221 -4.14 19.89 19.78
CA GLY A 221 -5.02 20.36 20.87
C GLY A 221 -5.97 19.28 21.40
N SER A 222 -6.18 18.21 20.64
CA SER A 222 -7.21 17.19 20.90
C SER A 222 -6.72 16.00 21.74
N ALA A 223 -5.41 15.77 21.81
CA ALA A 223 -4.80 14.65 22.53
C ALA A 223 -3.55 15.08 23.29
N LYS A 224 -3.47 14.70 24.57
CA LYS A 224 -2.31 14.95 25.45
C LYS A 224 -1.47 13.68 25.65
N PRO A 225 -0.15 13.79 25.85
CA PRO A 225 0.67 12.65 26.24
C PRO A 225 0.10 11.91 27.47
N GLY A 226 0.02 10.59 27.39
CA GLY A 226 -0.54 9.70 28.42
C GLY A 226 -2.07 9.61 28.44
N GLN A 227 -2.78 10.40 27.62
CA GLN A 227 -4.24 10.39 27.58
C GLN A 227 -4.79 9.05 27.09
N THR A 228 -5.88 8.61 27.71
CA THR A 228 -6.74 7.57 27.12
C THR A 228 -7.73 8.24 26.18
N ILE A 229 -7.69 7.84 24.91
CA ILE A 229 -8.57 8.33 23.86
C ILE A 229 -10.00 7.90 24.19
N SER A 230 -10.90 8.89 24.25
CA SER A 230 -12.30 8.67 24.59
C SER A 230 -13.11 8.23 23.37
N ASP A 231 -14.28 7.64 23.61
CA ASP A 231 -15.24 7.37 22.54
C ASP A 231 -15.63 8.66 21.79
N ALA A 232 -15.81 9.78 22.51
CA ALA A 232 -16.09 11.07 21.88
C ALA A 232 -14.99 11.54 20.91
N TYR A 233 -13.71 11.30 21.25
CA TYR A 233 -12.60 11.55 20.32
C TYR A 233 -12.73 10.65 19.08
N TYR A 234 -12.96 9.36 19.31
CA TYR A 234 -13.09 8.37 18.24
C TYR A 234 -14.24 8.72 17.29
N GLN A 235 -15.46 8.93 17.80
CA GLN A 235 -16.64 9.26 16.99
C GLN A 235 -16.45 10.52 16.15
N LYS A 236 -15.77 11.54 16.70
CA LYS A 236 -15.46 12.76 15.97
C LYS A 236 -14.48 12.49 14.83
N TYR A 237 -13.35 11.87 15.15
CA TYR A 237 -12.23 11.82 14.21
C TYR A 237 -12.28 10.65 13.24
N ILE A 238 -13.04 9.58 13.50
CA ILE A 238 -13.25 8.52 12.50
C ILE A 238 -13.96 9.04 11.25
N GLN A 239 -14.86 10.03 11.38
CA GLN A 239 -15.49 10.66 10.21
C GLN A 239 -14.49 11.48 9.39
N VAL A 240 -13.54 12.15 10.06
CA VAL A 240 -12.44 12.86 9.39
C VAL A 240 -11.54 11.85 8.67
N THR A 241 -11.16 10.76 9.32
CA THR A 241 -10.36 9.69 8.73
C THR A 241 -11.02 9.09 7.49
N ARG A 242 -12.33 8.78 7.56
CA ARG A 242 -13.14 8.33 6.43
C ARG A 242 -13.07 9.30 5.25
N SER A 243 -13.29 10.59 5.51
CA SER A 243 -13.25 11.64 4.48
C SER A 243 -11.86 11.78 3.86
N ARG A 244 -10.77 11.67 4.64
CA ARG A 244 -9.40 11.73 4.11
C ARG A 244 -9.10 10.55 3.19
N ILE A 245 -9.60 9.36 3.54
CA ILE A 245 -9.44 8.17 2.70
C ILE A 245 -10.20 8.33 1.38
N ASP A 246 -11.47 8.78 1.42
CA ASP A 246 -12.28 9.06 0.23
C ASP A 246 -11.61 10.07 -0.71
N GLN A 247 -11.20 11.22 -0.14
CA GLN A 247 -10.46 12.25 -0.87
C GLN A 247 -9.20 11.71 -1.54
N ALA A 248 -8.40 10.92 -0.83
CA ALA A 248 -7.16 10.37 -1.37
C ALA A 248 -7.41 9.42 -2.55
N GLY A 249 -8.42 8.55 -2.46
CA GLY A 249 -8.80 7.65 -3.54
C GLY A 249 -9.28 8.41 -4.79
N ILE A 250 -10.12 9.43 -4.61
CA ILE A 250 -10.64 10.29 -5.69
C ILE A 250 -9.53 11.12 -6.34
N ARG A 251 -8.62 11.69 -5.54
CA ARG A 251 -7.49 12.51 -6.02
C ARG A 251 -6.44 11.70 -6.74
N LEU A 252 -6.10 10.51 -6.23
CA LEU A 252 -5.24 9.57 -6.94
C LEU A 252 -5.84 9.23 -8.31
N ALA A 253 -7.14 8.92 -8.36
CA ALA A 253 -7.82 8.66 -9.62
C ALA A 253 -7.77 9.87 -10.57
N GLY A 254 -7.93 11.09 -10.03
CA GLY A 254 -7.77 12.34 -10.77
C GLY A 254 -6.40 12.50 -11.41
N GLU A 255 -5.31 12.28 -10.65
CA GLU A 255 -3.95 12.37 -11.17
C GLU A 255 -3.65 11.28 -12.20
N LEU A 256 -4.04 10.04 -11.94
CA LEU A 256 -3.87 8.95 -12.91
C LEU A 256 -4.65 9.23 -14.20
N ASN A 257 -5.84 9.82 -14.12
CA ASN A 257 -6.59 10.26 -15.30
C ASN A 257 -5.86 11.36 -16.06
N LYS A 258 -5.34 12.39 -15.38
CA LYS A 258 -4.53 13.44 -16.03
C LYS A 258 -3.30 12.87 -16.74
N LEU A 259 -2.66 11.87 -16.13
CA LEU A 259 -1.46 11.22 -16.65
C LEU A 259 -1.74 10.31 -17.86
N PHE A 260 -2.82 9.53 -17.81
CA PHE A 260 -2.96 8.37 -18.69
C PHE A 260 -4.21 8.34 -19.56
N ASN A 261 -5.16 9.27 -19.41
CA ASN A 261 -6.43 9.19 -20.15
C ASN A 261 -6.23 9.16 -21.67
N SER A 262 -5.22 9.86 -22.18
CA SER A 262 -4.83 9.85 -23.61
C SER A 262 -3.50 9.14 -23.88
N ALA A 263 -2.92 8.46 -22.88
CA ALA A 263 -1.68 7.74 -23.06
C ALA A 263 -1.94 6.41 -23.77
N SER A 264 -1.06 6.08 -24.72
CA SER A 264 -0.94 4.69 -25.17
C SER A 264 -0.40 3.87 -24.01
N ALA A 265 -1.01 2.71 -23.74
CA ALA A 265 -0.39 1.77 -22.83
C ALA A 265 1.04 1.50 -23.28
N PRO A 266 2.00 1.35 -22.35
CA PRO A 266 3.29 0.80 -22.72
C PRO A 266 3.01 -0.45 -23.54
N ALA A 267 3.76 -0.66 -24.63
CA ALA A 267 3.72 -1.94 -25.31
C ALA A 267 3.84 -2.95 -24.20
N VAL A 268 2.79 -3.73 -23.99
CA VAL A 268 2.81 -4.77 -22.98
C VAL A 268 4.01 -5.57 -23.46
N VAL A 269 5.16 -5.43 -22.77
CA VAL A 269 6.05 -6.56 -22.63
C VAL A 269 5.05 -7.49 -22.02
N SER A 270 4.46 -8.34 -22.86
CA SER A 270 3.67 -9.43 -22.35
C SER A 270 4.58 -9.91 -21.23
N SER A 271 4.18 -9.73 -19.96
CA SER A 271 4.35 -10.81 -19.00
C SER A 271 4.02 -11.97 -19.89
N PRO A 272 5.06 -12.74 -20.32
CA PRO A 272 4.97 -13.56 -21.50
C PRO A 272 3.60 -14.12 -21.37
N LYS A 273 2.78 -13.94 -22.43
CA LYS A 273 1.51 -14.66 -22.54
C LYS A 273 1.84 -15.99 -21.87
N ALA A 274 0.93 -16.64 -21.18
CA ALA A 274 1.11 -18.07 -21.20
C ALA A 274 1.09 -18.52 -22.71
N SER A 275 2.04 -18.16 -23.61
CA SER A 275 3.21 -19.00 -23.79
C SER A 275 3.12 -20.07 -22.71
N ALA A 276 2.44 -21.14 -23.06
CA ALA A 276 3.17 -22.18 -23.76
C ALA A 276 4.65 -21.84 -24.14
N GLN A 277 5.44 -21.15 -23.32
CA GLN A 277 6.69 -21.70 -22.86
C GLN A 277 6.24 -23.01 -22.29
N ASN A 278 6.61 -24.05 -23.03
CA ASN A 278 6.41 -25.43 -22.66
C ASN A 278 6.42 -25.57 -21.14
N ALA A 279 5.50 -26.35 -20.60
CA ALA A 279 5.45 -26.76 -19.19
C ALA A 279 6.70 -27.61 -18.81
N ALA A 280 7.89 -27.19 -19.22
CA ALA A 280 9.11 -27.96 -19.36
C ALA A 280 10.33 -27.27 -18.73
N ASP A 281 10.22 -26.11 -18.10
CA ASP A 281 11.36 -25.49 -17.39
C ASP A 281 11.06 -24.92 -15.99
N VAL A 282 9.87 -25.19 -15.43
CA VAL A 282 9.68 -25.02 -13.99
C VAL A 282 10.33 -26.21 -13.30
N SER A 283 11.59 -26.03 -12.92
CA SER A 283 12.33 -27.07 -12.19
C SER A 283 11.62 -27.36 -10.86
N VAL A 284 11.13 -28.60 -10.71
CA VAL A 284 10.65 -29.11 -9.43
C VAL A 284 11.87 -29.42 -8.59
N ILE A 285 12.08 -28.68 -7.50
CA ILE A 285 13.24 -28.86 -6.63
C ILE A 285 12.80 -29.32 -5.24
N LYS A 286 13.73 -29.93 -4.51
CA LYS A 286 13.51 -30.24 -3.11
C LYS A 286 13.69 -28.98 -2.26
N LEU A 287 12.99 -28.92 -1.13
CA LEU A 287 13.02 -27.75 -0.26
C LEU A 287 14.42 -27.50 0.32
N GLU A 288 15.20 -28.55 0.56
CA GLU A 288 16.59 -28.46 1.01
C GLU A 288 17.51 -27.74 0.00
N ASP A 289 17.18 -27.79 -1.29
CA ASP A 289 17.99 -27.20 -2.37
C ASP A 289 17.59 -25.75 -2.69
N ILE A 290 16.57 -25.20 -2.02
CA ILE A 290 15.98 -23.89 -2.33
C ILE A 290 17.00 -22.73 -2.27
N LYS A 291 18.03 -22.84 -1.44
CA LYS A 291 19.10 -21.84 -1.33
C LYS A 291 19.93 -21.69 -2.60
N ASN A 292 19.98 -22.72 -3.44
CA ASN A 292 20.74 -22.74 -4.69
C ASN A 292 19.89 -22.26 -5.88
N ALA A 293 18.65 -21.84 -5.63
CA ALA A 293 17.67 -21.50 -6.65
C ALA A 293 17.32 -20.00 -6.71
N THR A 294 18.02 -19.14 -5.97
CA THR A 294 17.81 -17.68 -6.02
C THR A 294 17.92 -17.15 -7.47
N GLY A 295 16.95 -16.35 -7.88
CA GLY A 295 16.79 -15.83 -9.24
C GLY A 295 16.19 -16.81 -10.25
N LYS A 296 15.72 -17.99 -9.80
CA LYS A 296 15.07 -18.99 -10.66
C LYS A 296 13.61 -19.19 -10.27
N THR A 297 12.76 -19.44 -11.27
CA THR A 297 11.38 -19.90 -11.07
C THR A 297 11.36 -21.40 -10.83
N VAL A 298 10.83 -21.82 -9.69
CA VAL A 298 10.81 -23.23 -9.27
C VAL A 298 9.43 -23.64 -8.76
N THR A 299 9.19 -24.95 -8.72
CA THR A 299 8.10 -25.53 -7.93
C THR A 299 8.71 -26.29 -6.76
N VAL A 300 8.28 -25.98 -5.55
CA VAL A 300 8.80 -26.60 -4.32
C VAL A 300 7.64 -27.01 -3.42
N SER A 301 7.76 -28.18 -2.79
CA SER A 301 6.79 -28.65 -1.80
C SER A 301 7.41 -28.66 -0.41
N GLY A 302 6.64 -28.27 0.60
CA GLY A 302 7.12 -28.25 1.97
C GLY A 302 5.98 -28.30 2.98
N LYS A 303 6.27 -28.89 4.15
CA LYS A 303 5.36 -28.81 5.29
C LYS A 303 5.41 -27.40 5.87
N VAL A 304 4.23 -26.81 6.06
CA VAL A 304 4.04 -25.55 6.75
C VAL A 304 4.29 -25.77 8.23
N PHE A 305 5.23 -25.00 8.78
CA PHE A 305 5.59 -25.09 10.19
C PHE A 305 4.97 -23.95 11.01
N SER A 306 4.84 -22.77 10.41
CA SER A 306 4.21 -21.62 11.05
C SER A 306 3.70 -20.67 9.98
N SER A 307 2.51 -20.11 10.21
CA SER A 307 1.97 -18.98 9.47
C SER A 307 1.92 -17.75 10.39
N LYS A 308 2.11 -16.55 9.82
CA LYS A 308 1.95 -15.29 10.56
C LYS A 308 1.37 -14.23 9.65
N ASP A 309 0.17 -13.78 9.98
CA ASP A 309 -0.43 -12.60 9.37
C ASP A 309 0.25 -11.35 9.94
N ILE A 310 0.84 -10.55 9.06
CA ILE A 310 1.44 -9.24 9.39
C ILE A 310 0.65 -8.10 8.77
N GLY A 311 -0.62 -8.34 8.40
CA GLY A 311 -1.60 -7.45 7.81
C GLY A 311 -1.37 -7.11 6.34
N SER A 312 -0.17 -6.74 5.88
CA SER A 312 0.06 -6.53 4.43
C SER A 312 0.23 -7.85 3.68
N MET A 313 0.65 -8.92 4.38
CA MET A 313 0.87 -10.25 3.84
C MET A 313 0.77 -11.31 4.93
N VAL A 314 0.63 -12.58 4.53
CA VAL A 314 0.79 -13.73 5.42
C VAL A 314 2.12 -14.42 5.12
N LEU A 315 2.99 -14.49 6.13
CA LEU A 315 4.28 -15.18 6.04
C LEU A 315 4.13 -16.63 6.43
N VAL A 316 4.49 -17.56 5.54
CA VAL A 316 4.35 -19.00 5.74
C VAL A 316 5.74 -19.63 5.68
N ASN A 317 6.21 -20.18 6.80
CA ASN A 317 7.53 -20.79 6.89
C ASN A 317 7.47 -22.28 6.60
N LEU A 318 8.29 -22.75 5.66
CA LEU A 318 8.41 -24.17 5.30
C LEU A 318 9.68 -24.80 5.88
N GLY A 319 9.56 -26.07 6.28
CA GLY A 319 10.66 -26.91 6.76
C GLY A 319 11.01 -26.72 8.24
N ALA A 320 10.89 -25.51 8.77
CA ALA A 320 11.03 -25.21 10.20
C ALA A 320 10.38 -23.87 10.56
N ALA A 321 10.23 -23.59 11.86
CA ALA A 321 9.83 -22.27 12.33
C ALA A 321 10.91 -21.23 12.05
N TYR A 322 10.51 -19.96 11.95
CA TYR A 322 11.44 -18.85 12.04
C TYR A 322 12.25 -18.90 13.35
N PRO A 323 13.58 -18.66 13.34
CA PRO A 323 14.41 -18.22 12.20
C PRO A 323 15.13 -19.37 11.47
N ASN A 324 14.73 -20.62 11.59
CA ASN A 324 15.44 -21.76 11.01
C ASN A 324 14.79 -22.30 9.73
N GLN A 325 13.75 -21.63 9.23
CA GLN A 325 13.02 -22.06 8.05
C GLN A 325 13.91 -22.14 6.80
N LEU A 326 13.61 -23.08 5.91
CA LEU A 326 14.31 -23.22 4.64
C LEU A 326 13.80 -22.22 3.59
N LEU A 327 12.48 -21.97 3.60
CA LEU A 327 11.80 -21.05 2.70
C LEU A 327 10.72 -20.28 3.45
N THR A 328 10.61 -18.99 3.18
CA THR A 328 9.43 -18.19 3.52
C THR A 328 8.56 -18.04 2.27
N VAL A 329 7.27 -18.30 2.37
CA VAL A 329 6.30 -17.96 1.32
C VAL A 329 5.51 -16.75 1.80
N ALA A 330 5.63 -15.64 1.07
CA ALA A 330 4.93 -14.40 1.37
C ALA A 330 3.64 -14.31 0.53
N LEU A 331 2.50 -14.58 1.16
CA LEU A 331 1.18 -14.49 0.53
C LEU A 331 0.69 -13.04 0.53
N LYS A 332 0.54 -12.45 -0.64
CA LYS A 332 0.06 -11.07 -0.85
C LYS A 332 -1.27 -11.05 -1.60
N GLY A 333 -1.98 -9.92 -1.52
CA GLY A 333 -3.27 -9.74 -2.19
C GLY A 333 -4.26 -10.86 -1.89
N ARG A 334 -4.90 -11.41 -2.92
CA ARG A 334 -5.89 -12.50 -2.80
C ARG A 334 -5.31 -13.78 -2.18
N ALA A 335 -4.03 -14.07 -2.37
CA ALA A 335 -3.41 -15.26 -1.80
C ALA A 335 -3.37 -15.22 -0.25
N LYS A 336 -3.50 -14.05 0.39
CA LYS A 336 -3.59 -13.93 1.85
C LYS A 336 -4.72 -14.76 2.44
N GLU A 337 -5.85 -14.86 1.74
CA GLU A 337 -7.02 -15.61 2.21
C GLU A 337 -6.72 -17.10 2.40
N LEU A 338 -5.77 -17.65 1.63
CA LEU A 338 -5.33 -19.03 1.76
C LEU A 338 -4.58 -19.27 3.06
N GLY A 339 -3.91 -18.25 3.62
CA GLY A 339 -3.03 -18.39 4.79
C GLY A 339 -3.70 -19.05 5.99
N LYS A 340 -4.99 -18.80 6.22
CA LYS A 340 -5.78 -19.39 7.31
C LYS A 340 -6.00 -20.91 7.18
N GLN A 341 -5.73 -21.47 6.00
CA GLN A 341 -5.99 -22.88 5.66
C GLN A 341 -4.70 -23.71 5.62
N LEU A 342 -3.54 -23.11 5.86
CA LEU A 342 -2.24 -23.72 5.60
C LEU A 342 -1.60 -24.40 6.83
N ASP A 343 -2.14 -24.18 8.03
CA ASP A 343 -1.55 -24.70 9.26
C ASP A 343 -1.46 -26.24 9.23
N ASP A 344 -0.27 -26.76 9.54
CA ASP A 344 0.12 -28.17 9.48
C ASP A 344 -0.06 -28.87 8.12
N LYS A 345 -0.35 -28.13 7.04
CA LYS A 345 -0.48 -28.68 5.69
C LYS A 345 0.87 -28.82 5.01
N THR A 346 0.92 -29.73 4.04
CA THR A 346 1.96 -29.66 3.01
C THR A 346 1.44 -28.80 1.88
N ILE A 347 2.22 -27.81 1.47
CA ILE A 347 1.88 -26.98 0.33
C ILE A 347 2.89 -27.20 -0.79
N THR A 348 2.43 -27.03 -2.02
CA THR A 348 3.27 -26.90 -3.20
C THR A 348 3.13 -25.47 -3.69
N VAL A 349 4.25 -24.77 -3.80
CA VAL A 349 4.31 -23.39 -4.27
C VAL A 349 5.18 -23.29 -5.52
N SER A 350 4.75 -22.48 -6.48
CA SER A 350 5.50 -22.15 -7.69
C SER A 350 5.78 -20.66 -7.74
N GLY A 351 7.03 -20.28 -8.02
CA GLY A 351 7.40 -18.87 -8.15
C GLY A 351 8.91 -18.66 -8.24
N GLU A 352 9.30 -17.42 -8.48
CA GLU A 352 10.71 -17.02 -8.42
C GLU A 352 11.21 -17.00 -6.98
N VAL A 353 12.36 -17.62 -6.74
CA VAL A 353 13.04 -17.57 -5.45
C VAL A 353 13.86 -16.28 -5.37
N ILE A 354 13.54 -15.42 -4.42
CA ILE A 354 14.29 -14.20 -4.14
C ILE A 354 15.10 -14.34 -2.86
N ASP A 355 16.19 -13.56 -2.73
CA ASP A 355 16.85 -13.37 -1.44
C ASP A 355 16.19 -12.21 -0.70
N TYR A 356 15.64 -12.49 0.48
CA TYR A 356 15.16 -11.47 1.40
C TYR A 356 15.89 -11.58 2.73
N LYS A 357 16.79 -10.62 2.98
CA LYS A 357 17.62 -10.54 4.20
C LYS A 357 18.43 -11.83 4.44
N GLY A 358 19.02 -12.38 3.38
CA GLY A 358 19.85 -13.60 3.46
C GLY A 358 19.06 -14.90 3.58
N LYS A 359 17.76 -14.87 3.26
CA LYS A 359 16.88 -16.04 3.28
C LYS A 359 16.09 -16.16 1.98
N PRO A 360 15.91 -17.39 1.46
CA PRO A 360 15.02 -17.63 0.34
C PRO A 360 13.57 -17.26 0.66
N GLU A 361 12.95 -16.53 -0.25
CA GLU A 361 11.53 -16.17 -0.20
C GLU A 361 10.87 -16.39 -1.57
N ILE A 362 9.60 -16.80 -1.58
CA ILE A 362 8.74 -16.77 -2.78
C ILE A 362 7.52 -15.91 -2.47
N ILE A 363 7.25 -14.92 -3.32
CA ILE A 363 6.06 -14.07 -3.22
C ILE A 363 4.94 -14.70 -4.04
N VAL A 364 3.79 -14.92 -3.43
CA VAL A 364 2.59 -15.46 -4.08
C VAL A 364 1.47 -14.44 -4.00
N THR A 365 1.05 -13.94 -5.16
CA THR A 365 -0.13 -13.07 -5.30
C THR A 365 -1.32 -13.80 -5.93
N ASP A 366 -1.05 -14.73 -6.85
CA ASP A 366 -2.05 -15.59 -7.49
C ASP A 366 -2.20 -16.92 -6.76
N THR A 367 -3.43 -17.22 -6.33
CA THR A 367 -3.83 -18.48 -5.71
C THR A 367 -3.51 -19.71 -6.57
N ALA A 368 -3.44 -19.60 -7.89
CA ALA A 368 -3.10 -20.71 -8.78
C ALA A 368 -1.67 -21.25 -8.57
N ASN A 369 -0.78 -20.41 -8.03
CA ASN A 369 0.62 -20.75 -7.76
C ASN A 369 0.82 -21.44 -6.40
N LEU A 370 -0.26 -21.68 -5.64
CA LEU A 370 -0.22 -22.40 -4.37
C LEU A 370 -1.25 -23.52 -4.38
N LYS A 371 -0.80 -24.75 -4.09
CA LYS A 371 -1.67 -25.92 -3.93
C LYS A 371 -1.50 -26.50 -2.54
N ILE A 372 -2.61 -26.77 -1.86
CA ILE A 372 -2.63 -27.46 -0.57
C ILE A 372 -2.74 -28.96 -0.87
N LYS A 373 -1.84 -29.76 -0.28
CA LYS A 373 -1.88 -31.24 -0.36
C LYS A 373 -2.59 -31.85 0.83
#